data_AF-A0A819ECD7-F1
#
_entry.id   AF-A0A819ECD7-F1
#
_cell.length_a   1.000
_cell.length_b   1.000
_cell.length_c   1.000
_cell.angle_alpha   90.00
_cell.angle_beta   90.00
_cell.angle_gamma   90.00
#
_symmetry.space_group_name_H-M   'P 1'
#
loop_
_entity.id
_entity.type
_entity.pdbx_description
1 polymer ?
#
loop_
_entity_poly.entity_id
_entity_poly.type
_entity_poly.pdbx_seq_one_letter_code
_entity_poly.pdbx_strand_id
1 'polypeptide(L)'
;MLEKYHRTKDVRQKIHIIEELKYDDELCNAQAQSNQYNLERRNQEIEKHRLEKKLENFEEIHKNKTNQLVRHQQNLNAVEESLCQIQTNIKSLEANQIQLLNEVEYFEKEQNKLDWRVTNLISQSNDLQKLKEEAIQKWKNTENEHVAVQHRWVRRKYFKREHQNQLNSAIEEERRLKIELEQCQHEKMLTEMDEQCTEAQQHYNEVETKSSKRLVMSNVSFPFLPFALSPALNSIGLEAVIAPGATNLSAFQQPNLQRKYRQKIEELDYKRLKLIDKLEEARVRISHFREEHSQIVEALIQDEKEVERKSLFCWESKATAEKYIKEHQDVCECEKEVEHKLRVINDKLQQTQEQIKTTTNDIHLYKQLRTIKTNEIDDLKQNIKHFKNELIEKHHQSMEQLRDVIQQKRVALSDTVQCIENYKSIVKKLEGMN
;
A
#
# COMPACT_ATOMS: atom_id res chain seq x y z
N MET A 1 124.14 4.12 -121.49
CA MET A 1 122.69 3.82 -121.49
C MET A 1 122.22 2.88 -120.36
N LEU A 2 123.12 2.23 -119.58
CA LEU A 2 122.74 1.37 -118.45
C LEU A 2 122.50 2.10 -117.10
N GLU A 3 123.01 3.32 -116.90
CA GLU A 3 122.82 4.06 -115.63
C GLU A 3 121.43 4.70 -115.44
N LYS A 4 120.68 4.95 -116.53
CA LYS A 4 119.34 5.55 -116.44
C LYS A 4 118.25 4.54 -116.03
N TYR A 5 118.48 3.24 -116.29
CA TYR A 5 117.54 2.17 -115.98
C TYR A 5 117.62 1.71 -114.51
N HIS A 6 118.79 1.81 -113.87
CA HIS A 6 118.94 1.47 -112.46
C HIS A 6 118.39 2.54 -111.51
N ARG A 7 118.49 3.84 -111.84
CA ARG A 7 117.92 4.91 -110.99
C ARG A 7 116.39 4.93 -110.99
N THR A 8 115.73 4.58 -112.10
CA THR A 8 114.26 4.52 -112.18
C THR A 8 113.68 3.30 -111.46
N LYS A 9 114.42 2.17 -111.41
CA LYS A 9 114.01 0.99 -110.64
C LYS A 9 114.14 1.21 -109.14
N ASP A 10 115.20 1.89 -108.71
CA ASP A 10 115.47 2.22 -107.30
C ASP A 10 114.49 3.28 -106.75
N VAL A 11 114.08 4.26 -107.58
CA VAL A 11 113.02 5.22 -107.22
C VAL A 11 111.64 4.55 -107.19
N ARG A 12 111.32 3.63 -108.13
CA ARG A 12 110.05 2.88 -108.08
C ARG A 12 109.96 1.92 -106.89
N GLN A 13 111.05 1.25 -106.51
CA GLN A 13 111.08 0.43 -105.29
C GLN A 13 110.96 1.29 -104.02
N LYS A 14 111.61 2.46 -103.97
CA LYS A 14 111.45 3.39 -102.83
C LYS A 14 110.06 4.00 -102.75
N ILE A 15 109.43 4.35 -103.89
CA ILE A 15 108.03 4.80 -103.92
C ILE A 15 107.09 3.66 -103.50
N HIS A 16 107.32 2.43 -103.97
CA HIS A 16 106.48 1.28 -103.60
C HIS A 16 106.61 0.91 -102.12
N ILE A 17 107.81 0.96 -101.54
CA ILE A 17 108.02 0.76 -100.09
C ILE A 17 107.38 1.89 -99.28
N ILE A 18 107.42 3.14 -99.75
CA ILE A 18 106.75 4.27 -99.09
C ILE A 18 105.21 4.16 -99.20
N GLU A 19 104.69 3.67 -100.32
CA GLU A 19 103.26 3.40 -100.51
C GLU A 19 102.81 2.22 -99.63
N GLU A 20 103.56 1.11 -99.56
CA GLU A 20 103.27 -0.02 -98.66
C GLU A 20 103.34 0.38 -97.19
N LEU A 21 104.34 1.18 -96.78
CA LEU A 21 104.42 1.69 -95.41
C LEU A 21 103.28 2.66 -95.07
N LYS A 22 102.80 3.46 -96.03
CA LYS A 22 101.61 4.30 -95.84
C LYS A 22 100.34 3.47 -95.76
N TYR A 23 100.20 2.44 -96.60
CA TYR A 23 99.07 1.50 -96.53
C TYR A 23 99.07 0.73 -95.20
N ASP A 24 100.23 0.29 -94.71
CA ASP A 24 100.36 -0.38 -93.42
C ASP A 24 100.07 0.57 -92.25
N ASP A 25 100.51 1.83 -92.29
CA ASP A 25 100.16 2.84 -91.28
C ASP A 25 98.66 3.18 -91.29
N GLU A 26 98.03 3.24 -92.47
CA GLU A 26 96.59 3.45 -92.62
C GLU A 26 95.78 2.23 -92.15
N LEU A 27 96.24 1.01 -92.44
CA LEU A 27 95.60 -0.24 -91.98
C LEU A 27 95.75 -0.43 -90.48
N CYS A 28 96.92 -0.08 -89.92
CA CYS A 28 97.17 -0.12 -88.48
C CYS A 28 96.32 0.93 -87.74
N ASN A 29 96.14 2.12 -88.32
CA ASN A 29 95.21 3.13 -87.81
C ASN A 29 93.74 2.69 -87.90
N ALA A 30 93.33 2.06 -89.01
CA ALA A 30 91.97 1.52 -89.16
C ALA A 30 91.71 0.35 -88.19
N GLN A 31 92.70 -0.51 -87.95
CA GLN A 31 92.63 -1.61 -86.98
C GLN A 31 92.56 -1.08 -85.55
N ALA A 32 93.36 -0.06 -85.21
CA ALA A 32 93.32 0.61 -83.91
C ALA A 32 91.96 1.29 -83.66
N GLN A 33 91.40 1.96 -84.68
CA GLN A 33 90.07 2.58 -84.61
C GLN A 33 88.95 1.54 -84.53
N SER A 34 89.03 0.42 -85.25
CA SER A 34 88.09 -0.70 -85.14
C SER A 34 88.11 -1.33 -83.74
N ASN A 35 89.30 -1.50 -83.17
CA ASN A 35 89.46 -1.95 -81.79
C ASN A 35 88.86 -0.94 -80.79
N GLN A 36 89.07 0.35 -81.02
CA GLN A 36 88.48 1.42 -80.20
C GLN A 36 86.95 1.43 -80.29
N TYR A 37 86.39 1.28 -81.49
CA TYR A 37 84.94 1.20 -81.71
C TYR A 37 84.32 -0.04 -81.04
N ASN A 38 84.97 -1.20 -81.15
CA ASN A 38 84.51 -2.43 -80.49
C ASN A 38 84.59 -2.31 -78.95
N LEU A 39 85.60 -1.62 -78.43
CA LEU A 39 85.75 -1.35 -77.00
C LEU A 39 84.69 -0.36 -76.50
N GLU A 40 84.40 0.68 -77.27
CA GLU A 40 83.30 1.63 -77.00
C GLU A 40 81.93 0.94 -77.05
N ARG A 41 81.67 0.08 -78.04
CA ARG A 41 80.43 -0.71 -78.13
C ARG A 41 80.26 -1.62 -76.91
N ARG A 42 81.33 -2.29 -76.48
CA ARG A 42 81.31 -3.15 -75.29
C ARG A 42 81.08 -2.34 -74.01
N ASN A 43 81.69 -1.15 -73.91
CA ASN A 43 81.43 -0.22 -72.81
C ASN A 43 79.98 0.27 -72.81
N GLN A 44 79.39 0.55 -73.98
CA GLN A 44 77.98 0.92 -74.11
C GLN A 44 77.04 -0.22 -73.70
N GLU A 45 77.35 -1.47 -74.03
CA GLU A 45 76.56 -2.64 -73.59
C GLU A 45 76.64 -2.85 -72.07
N ILE A 46 77.83 -2.71 -71.46
CA ILE A 46 78.00 -2.77 -70.01
C ILE A 46 77.21 -1.65 -69.32
N GLU A 47 77.26 -0.44 -69.87
CA GLU A 47 76.54 0.70 -69.32
C GLU A 47 75.03 0.58 -69.48
N LYS A 48 74.56 0.05 -70.63
CA LYS A 48 73.15 -0.32 -70.86
C LYS A 48 72.68 -1.31 -69.78
N HIS A 49 73.41 -2.40 -69.56
CA HIS A 49 73.06 -3.37 -68.53
C HIS A 49 73.06 -2.76 -67.11
N ARG A 50 74.00 -1.86 -66.81
CA ARG A 50 74.03 -1.13 -65.54
C ARG A 50 72.79 -0.25 -65.37
N LEU A 51 72.31 0.38 -66.44
CA LEU A 51 71.11 1.21 -66.44
C LEU A 51 69.83 0.38 -66.33
N GLU A 52 69.72 -0.74 -67.05
CA GLU A 52 68.60 -1.68 -66.95
C GLU A 52 68.44 -2.19 -65.51
N LYS A 53 69.55 -2.60 -64.87
CA LYS A 53 69.52 -3.04 -63.47
C LYS A 53 69.12 -1.93 -62.49
N LYS A 54 69.53 -0.69 -62.75
CA LYS A 54 69.05 0.46 -61.96
C LYS A 54 67.55 0.67 -62.15
N LEU A 55 67.06 0.54 -63.38
CA LEU A 55 65.66 0.72 -63.73
C LEU A 55 64.78 -0.35 -63.06
N GLU A 56 65.18 -1.63 -63.11
CA GLU A 56 64.51 -2.72 -62.39
C GLU A 56 64.43 -2.45 -60.88
N ASN A 57 65.54 -2.03 -60.25
CA ASN A 57 65.54 -1.65 -58.84
C ASN A 57 64.57 -0.49 -58.53
N PHE A 58 64.49 0.51 -59.42
CA PHE A 58 63.55 1.61 -59.26
C PHE A 58 62.10 1.15 -59.40
N GLU A 59 61.80 0.29 -60.37
CA GLU A 59 60.46 -0.28 -60.57
C GLU A 59 60.02 -1.12 -59.36
N GLU A 60 60.92 -1.93 -58.79
CA GLU A 60 60.64 -2.72 -57.60
C GLU A 60 60.38 -1.83 -56.37
N ILE A 61 61.21 -0.81 -56.15
CA ILE A 61 61.00 0.18 -55.07
C ILE A 61 59.66 0.90 -55.26
N HIS A 62 59.35 1.34 -56.49
CA HIS A 62 58.12 2.03 -56.81
C HIS A 62 56.90 1.13 -56.56
N LYS A 63 56.95 -0.13 -57.01
CA LYS A 63 55.90 -1.12 -56.77
C LYS A 63 55.70 -1.38 -55.28
N ASN A 64 56.77 -1.57 -54.52
CA ASN A 64 56.69 -1.81 -53.08
C ASN A 64 56.10 -0.61 -52.33
N LYS A 65 56.54 0.62 -52.64
CA LYS A 65 56.00 1.85 -52.04
C LYS A 65 54.55 2.11 -52.44
N THR A 66 54.18 1.83 -53.69
CA THR A 66 52.79 1.91 -54.16
C THR A 66 51.90 0.94 -53.38
N ASN A 67 52.34 -0.30 -53.19
CA ASN A 67 51.61 -1.30 -52.40
C ASN A 67 51.46 -0.86 -50.93
N GLN A 68 52.50 -0.29 -50.32
CA GLN A 68 52.42 0.27 -48.96
C GLN A 68 51.41 1.43 -48.90
N LEU A 69 51.43 2.33 -49.88
CA LEU A 69 50.48 3.45 -49.95
C LEU A 69 49.03 2.96 -50.09
N VAL A 70 48.78 1.94 -50.91
CA VAL A 70 47.45 1.32 -51.03
C VAL A 70 47.00 0.72 -49.70
N ARG A 71 47.88 -0.01 -48.99
CA ARG A 71 47.57 -0.57 -47.66
C ARG A 71 47.25 0.52 -46.64
N HIS A 72 48.06 1.58 -46.58
CA HIS A 72 47.80 2.70 -45.67
C HIS A 72 46.50 3.44 -46.02
N GLN A 73 46.16 3.57 -47.31
CA GLN A 73 44.89 4.16 -47.74
C GLN A 73 43.69 3.29 -47.35
N GLN A 74 43.79 1.97 -47.52
CA GLN A 74 42.75 1.03 -47.08
C GLN A 74 42.56 1.08 -45.55
N ASN A 75 43.66 1.10 -44.79
CA ASN A 75 43.61 1.25 -43.34
C ASN A 75 42.98 2.58 -42.93
N LEU A 76 43.32 3.69 -43.61
CA LEU A 76 42.72 5.00 -43.34
C LEU A 76 41.19 4.95 -43.54
N ASN A 77 40.73 4.40 -44.66
CA ASN A 77 39.29 4.27 -44.92
C ASN A 77 38.59 3.43 -43.84
N ALA A 78 39.18 2.31 -43.42
CA ALA A 78 38.63 1.46 -42.38
C ALA A 78 38.54 2.16 -41.00
N VAL A 79 39.56 2.97 -40.65
CA VAL A 79 39.55 3.76 -39.41
C VAL A 79 38.51 4.90 -39.50
N GLU A 80 38.36 5.55 -40.65
CA GLU A 80 37.34 6.57 -40.88
C GLU A 80 35.90 6.00 -40.78
N GLU A 81 35.66 4.81 -41.33
CA GLU A 81 34.40 4.07 -41.16
C GLU A 81 34.12 3.75 -39.68
N SER A 82 35.13 3.24 -38.96
CA SER A 82 35.02 2.98 -37.52
C SER A 82 34.72 4.25 -36.73
N LEU A 83 35.30 5.40 -37.10
CA LEU A 83 35.04 6.68 -36.44
C LEU A 83 33.60 7.15 -36.69
N CYS A 84 33.08 6.96 -37.89
CA CYS A 84 31.67 7.22 -38.22
C CYS A 84 30.72 6.37 -37.37
N GLN A 85 31.03 5.07 -37.19
CA GLN A 85 30.25 4.19 -36.32
C GLN A 85 30.29 4.64 -34.85
N ILE A 86 31.48 4.97 -34.33
CA ILE A 86 31.63 5.49 -32.96
C ILE A 86 30.80 6.76 -32.76
N GLN A 87 30.83 7.68 -33.73
CA GLN A 87 30.05 8.92 -33.66
C GLN A 87 28.54 8.66 -33.67
N THR A 88 28.08 7.64 -34.40
CA THR A 88 26.68 7.21 -34.42
C THR A 88 26.28 6.62 -33.07
N ASN A 89 27.11 5.76 -32.49
CA ASN A 89 26.88 5.18 -31.16
C ASN A 89 26.80 6.26 -30.07
N ILE A 90 27.70 7.25 -30.08
CA ILE A 90 27.66 8.38 -29.12
C ILE A 90 26.33 9.11 -29.23
N LYS A 91 25.89 9.49 -30.43
CA LYS A 91 24.62 10.21 -30.63
C LYS A 91 23.42 9.39 -30.15
N SER A 92 23.42 8.08 -30.43
CA SER A 92 22.36 7.17 -29.98
C SER A 92 22.32 7.07 -28.45
N LEU A 93 23.46 6.96 -27.79
CA LEU A 93 23.55 6.89 -26.33
C LEU A 93 23.17 8.23 -25.68
N GLU A 94 23.57 9.36 -26.25
CA GLU A 94 23.18 10.70 -25.77
C GLU A 94 21.65 10.89 -25.88
N ALA A 95 21.02 10.42 -26.96
CA ALA A 95 19.57 10.44 -27.09
C ALA A 95 18.87 9.55 -26.03
N ASN A 96 19.40 8.35 -25.79
CA ASN A 96 18.89 7.47 -24.73
C ASN A 96 19.05 8.09 -23.33
N GLN A 97 20.19 8.74 -23.06
CA GLN A 97 20.43 9.42 -21.79
C GLN A 97 19.41 10.54 -21.55
N ILE A 98 19.07 11.32 -22.57
CA ILE A 98 18.03 12.36 -22.49
C ILE A 98 16.67 11.75 -22.16
N GLN A 99 16.31 10.61 -22.78
CA GLN A 99 15.07 9.91 -22.47
C GLN A 99 15.03 9.43 -21.01
N LEU A 100 16.09 8.79 -20.53
CA LEU A 100 16.18 8.33 -19.15
C LEU A 100 16.12 9.49 -18.13
N LEU A 101 16.71 10.64 -18.45
CA LEU A 101 16.62 11.85 -17.62
C LEU A 101 15.17 12.37 -17.53
N ASN A 102 14.43 12.36 -18.63
CA ASN A 102 13.00 12.72 -18.62
C ASN A 102 12.16 11.72 -17.78
N GLU A 103 12.51 10.44 -17.81
CA GLU A 103 11.87 9.42 -16.96
C GLU A 103 12.16 9.65 -15.47
N VAL A 104 13.40 10.03 -15.10
CA VAL A 104 13.74 10.43 -13.73
C VAL A 104 12.89 11.61 -13.28
N GLU A 105 12.78 12.68 -14.09
CA GLU A 105 11.97 13.85 -13.74
C GLU A 105 10.49 13.47 -13.53
N TYR A 106 9.95 12.56 -14.35
CA TYR A 106 8.61 12.03 -14.18
C TYR A 106 8.45 11.28 -12.85
N PHE A 107 9.37 10.35 -12.54
CA PHE A 107 9.31 9.58 -11.31
C PHE A 107 9.49 10.46 -10.06
N GLU A 108 10.36 11.47 -10.08
CA GLU A 108 10.52 12.43 -8.98
C GLU A 108 9.23 13.24 -8.73
N LYS A 109 8.52 13.65 -9.79
CA LYS A 109 7.23 14.34 -9.65
C LYS A 109 6.15 13.44 -9.05
N GLU A 110 6.06 12.19 -9.50
CA GLU A 110 5.10 11.24 -8.93
C GLU A 110 5.48 10.84 -7.49
N GLN A 111 6.77 10.70 -7.17
CA GLN A 111 7.25 10.46 -5.81
C GLN A 111 6.81 11.59 -4.87
N ASN A 112 7.09 12.86 -5.22
CA ASN A 112 6.69 14.01 -4.41
C ASN A 112 5.16 14.08 -4.16
N LYS A 113 4.37 13.74 -5.18
CA LYS A 113 2.91 13.70 -5.08
C LYS A 113 2.42 12.60 -4.15
N LEU A 114 3.03 11.42 -4.22
CA LEU A 114 2.73 10.30 -3.33
C LEU A 114 3.19 10.58 -1.90
N ASP A 115 4.37 11.16 -1.70
CA ASP A 115 4.89 11.57 -0.38
C ASP A 115 3.97 12.57 0.31
N TRP A 116 3.50 13.58 -0.43
CA TRP A 116 2.50 14.53 0.09
C TRP A 116 1.19 13.81 0.45
N ARG A 117 0.74 12.86 -0.37
CA ARG A 117 -0.48 12.09 -0.11
C ARG A 117 -0.34 11.20 1.13
N VAL A 118 0.80 10.54 1.33
CA VAL A 118 1.09 9.76 2.55
C VAL A 118 1.05 10.67 3.77
N THR A 119 1.71 11.84 3.71
CA THR A 119 1.73 12.80 4.82
C THR A 119 0.32 13.24 5.23
N ASN A 120 -0.54 13.52 4.25
CA ASN A 120 -1.94 13.87 4.52
C ASN A 120 -2.75 12.71 5.10
N LEU A 121 -2.58 11.49 4.57
CA LEU A 121 -3.27 10.31 5.09
C LEU A 121 -2.84 10.00 6.53
N ILE A 122 -1.56 10.16 6.86
CA ILE A 122 -1.05 10.04 8.23
C ILE A 122 -1.72 11.07 9.15
N SER A 123 -1.83 12.33 8.71
CA SER A 123 -2.52 13.37 9.49
C SER A 123 -3.99 13.01 9.72
N GLN A 124 -4.70 12.59 8.67
CA GLN A 124 -6.11 12.18 8.76
C GLN A 124 -6.29 10.95 9.65
N SER A 125 -5.40 9.97 9.55
CA SER A 125 -5.37 8.77 10.39
C SER A 125 -5.22 9.14 11.87
N ASN A 126 -4.29 10.04 12.19
CA ASN A 126 -4.08 10.52 13.56
C ASN A 126 -5.30 11.28 14.12
N ASP A 127 -5.93 12.14 13.32
CA ASP A 127 -7.13 12.87 13.73
C ASP A 127 -8.33 11.92 13.95
N LEU A 128 -8.53 10.97 13.03
CA LEU A 128 -9.56 9.94 13.16
C LEU A 128 -9.30 9.00 14.34
N GLN A 129 -8.05 8.67 14.66
CA GLN A 129 -7.71 7.82 15.79
C GLN A 129 -8.13 8.48 17.10
N LYS A 130 -7.90 9.80 17.26
CA LYS A 130 -8.37 10.56 18.42
C LYS A 130 -9.89 10.55 18.52
N LEU A 131 -10.59 10.88 17.42
CA LEU A 131 -12.06 10.88 17.37
C LEU A 131 -12.66 9.50 17.68
N LYS A 132 -12.04 8.44 17.17
CA LYS A 132 -12.39 7.05 17.46
C LYS A 132 -12.21 6.72 18.93
N GLU A 133 -11.09 7.06 19.55
CA GLU A 133 -10.83 6.81 20.97
C GLU A 133 -11.83 7.57 21.87
N GLU A 134 -12.08 8.84 21.57
CA GLU A 134 -13.07 9.66 22.27
C GLU A 134 -14.49 9.07 22.14
N ALA A 135 -14.89 8.65 20.94
CA ALA A 135 -16.20 8.06 20.69
C ALA A 135 -16.37 6.70 21.41
N ILE A 136 -15.33 5.84 21.40
CA ILE A 136 -15.35 4.57 22.15
C ILE A 136 -15.46 4.83 23.64
N GLN A 137 -14.71 5.79 24.18
CA GLN A 137 -14.76 6.11 25.60
C GLN A 137 -16.14 6.65 25.99
N LYS A 138 -16.72 7.53 25.15
CA LYS A 138 -18.08 8.04 25.35
C LYS A 138 -19.09 6.90 25.33
N TRP A 139 -19.03 6.00 24.35
CA TRP A 139 -19.92 4.83 24.29
C TRP A 139 -19.83 3.97 25.55
N LYS A 140 -18.62 3.61 26.02
CA LYS A 140 -18.42 2.85 27.26
C LYS A 140 -19.04 3.53 28.48
N ASN A 141 -18.86 4.85 28.60
CA ASN A 141 -19.47 5.62 29.70
C ASN A 141 -20.99 5.54 29.64
N THR A 142 -21.58 5.74 28.45
CA THR A 142 -23.05 5.66 28.27
C THR A 142 -23.62 4.27 28.48
N GLU A 143 -22.87 3.23 28.11
CA GLU A 143 -23.24 1.85 28.33
C GLU A 143 -23.24 1.52 29.83
N ASN A 144 -22.19 1.91 30.56
CA ASN A 144 -22.13 1.74 32.01
C ASN A 144 -23.29 2.44 32.72
N GLU A 145 -23.61 3.66 32.29
CA GLU A 145 -24.76 4.40 32.81
C GLU A 145 -26.10 3.72 32.50
N HIS A 146 -26.29 3.22 31.28
CA HIS A 146 -27.48 2.48 30.88
C HIS A 146 -27.65 1.21 31.72
N VAL A 147 -26.58 0.42 31.87
CA VAL A 147 -26.57 -0.80 32.69
C VAL A 147 -26.90 -0.49 34.15
N ALA A 148 -26.36 0.59 34.72
CA ALA A 148 -26.66 0.99 36.08
C ALA A 148 -28.15 1.32 36.28
N VAL A 149 -28.77 2.06 35.35
CA VAL A 149 -30.20 2.39 35.41
C VAL A 149 -31.05 1.13 35.17
N GLN A 150 -30.65 0.27 34.25
CA GLN A 150 -31.34 -1.01 34.00
C GLN A 150 -31.33 -1.91 35.25
N HIS A 151 -30.20 -2.02 35.94
CA HIS A 151 -30.09 -2.74 37.20
C HIS A 151 -30.99 -2.13 38.29
N ARG A 152 -31.02 -0.79 38.40
CA ARG A 152 -31.91 -0.08 39.34
C ARG A 152 -33.38 -0.38 39.06
N TRP A 153 -33.80 -0.30 37.80
CA TRP A 153 -35.16 -0.61 37.36
C TRP A 153 -35.57 -2.06 37.66
N VAL A 154 -34.70 -3.03 37.37
CA VAL A 154 -34.95 -4.45 37.68
C VAL A 154 -35.10 -4.66 39.19
N ARG A 155 -34.23 -4.04 40.01
CA ARG A 155 -34.35 -4.11 41.48
C ARG A 155 -35.68 -3.53 41.96
N ARG A 156 -36.10 -2.36 41.47
CA ARG A 156 -37.40 -1.79 41.84
C ARG A 156 -38.57 -2.66 41.39
N LYS A 157 -38.49 -3.36 40.25
CA LYS A 157 -39.53 -4.30 39.81
C LYS A 157 -39.69 -5.45 40.79
N TYR A 158 -38.58 -5.95 41.32
CA TYR A 158 -38.58 -6.96 42.38
C TYR A 158 -39.22 -6.41 43.67
N PHE A 159 -38.77 -5.24 44.16
CA PHE A 159 -39.33 -4.61 45.35
C PHE A 159 -40.84 -4.33 45.23
N LYS A 160 -41.32 -3.89 44.06
CA LYS A 160 -42.77 -3.70 43.83
C LYS A 160 -43.56 -4.99 44.05
N ARG A 161 -43.06 -6.14 43.56
CA ARG A 161 -43.72 -7.43 43.76
C ARG A 161 -43.73 -7.83 45.23
N GLU A 162 -42.62 -7.63 45.92
CA GLU A 162 -42.50 -7.93 47.34
C GLU A 162 -43.47 -7.09 48.18
N HIS A 163 -43.50 -5.77 47.98
CA HIS A 163 -44.46 -4.88 48.64
C HIS A 163 -45.91 -5.20 48.29
N GLN A 164 -46.21 -5.58 47.04
CA GLN A 164 -47.56 -6.03 46.67
C GLN A 164 -47.98 -7.27 47.46
N ASN A 165 -47.07 -8.22 47.66
CA ASN A 165 -47.35 -9.43 48.45
C ASN A 165 -47.57 -9.09 49.93
N GLN A 166 -46.79 -8.16 50.49
CA GLN A 166 -46.98 -7.67 51.87
C GLN A 166 -48.33 -6.97 52.02
N LEU A 167 -48.70 -6.09 51.07
CA LEU A 167 -50.00 -5.43 51.04
C LEU A 167 -51.16 -6.43 50.97
N ASN A 168 -51.07 -7.43 50.07
CA ASN A 168 -52.09 -8.48 49.95
C ASN A 168 -52.22 -9.29 51.26
N SER A 169 -51.10 -9.62 51.90
CA SER A 169 -51.09 -10.33 53.18
C SER A 169 -51.76 -9.51 54.29
N ALA A 170 -51.49 -8.20 54.36
CA ALA A 170 -52.13 -7.31 55.31
C ALA A 170 -53.64 -7.17 55.07
N ILE A 171 -54.07 -7.09 53.80
CA ILE A 171 -55.49 -7.07 53.42
C ILE A 171 -56.19 -8.37 53.83
N GLU A 172 -55.53 -9.52 53.66
CA GLU A 172 -56.07 -10.80 54.12
C GLU A 172 -56.17 -10.89 55.65
N GLU A 173 -55.18 -10.36 56.38
CA GLU A 173 -55.22 -10.26 57.85
C GLU A 173 -56.40 -9.39 58.31
N GLU A 174 -56.61 -8.21 57.70
CA GLU A 174 -57.76 -7.34 58.01
C GLU A 174 -59.09 -8.09 57.77
N ARG A 175 -59.22 -8.81 56.65
CA ARG A 175 -60.42 -9.61 56.35
C ARG A 175 -60.67 -10.68 57.41
N ARG A 176 -59.63 -11.40 57.84
CA ARG A 176 -59.73 -12.42 58.89
C ARG A 176 -60.16 -11.82 60.22
N LEU A 177 -59.54 -10.71 60.63
CA LEU A 177 -59.89 -10.01 61.87
C LEU A 177 -61.33 -9.49 61.84
N LYS A 178 -61.83 -9.03 60.68
CA LYS A 178 -63.20 -8.57 60.52
C LYS A 178 -64.20 -9.72 60.70
N ILE A 179 -63.92 -10.88 60.11
CA ILE A 179 -64.74 -12.08 60.30
C ILE A 179 -64.72 -12.52 61.76
N GLU A 180 -63.56 -12.50 62.42
CA GLU A 180 -63.45 -12.85 63.86
C GLU A 180 -64.22 -11.87 64.74
N LEU A 181 -64.21 -10.58 64.43
CA LEU A 181 -65.01 -9.57 65.11
C LEU A 181 -66.51 -9.83 64.93
N GLU A 182 -66.96 -10.13 63.71
CA GLU A 182 -68.36 -10.47 63.40
C GLU A 182 -68.81 -11.74 64.15
N GLN A 183 -67.96 -12.78 64.19
CA GLN A 183 -68.20 -14.00 64.96
C GLN A 183 -68.27 -13.72 66.47
N CYS A 184 -67.36 -12.90 67.01
CA CYS A 184 -67.35 -12.51 68.42
C CYS A 184 -68.64 -11.75 68.79
N GLN A 185 -69.10 -10.84 67.92
CA GLN A 185 -70.36 -10.12 68.10
C GLN A 185 -71.57 -11.06 68.05
N HIS A 186 -71.58 -12.01 67.12
CA HIS A 186 -72.63 -13.01 67.02
C HIS A 186 -72.67 -13.93 68.25
N GLU A 187 -71.51 -14.40 68.72
CA GLU A 187 -71.40 -15.22 69.94
C GLU A 187 -71.88 -14.45 71.17
N LYS A 188 -71.55 -13.16 71.27
CA LYS A 188 -72.05 -12.30 72.35
C LYS A 188 -73.57 -12.22 72.32
N MET A 189 -74.16 -11.93 71.15
CA MET A 189 -75.61 -11.86 70.97
C MET A 189 -76.30 -13.18 71.29
N LEU A 190 -75.73 -14.32 70.87
CA LEU A 190 -76.25 -15.65 71.22
C LEU A 190 -76.17 -15.90 72.74
N THR A 191 -75.07 -15.51 73.38
CA THR A 191 -74.89 -15.66 74.83
C THR A 191 -75.87 -14.78 75.62
N GLU A 192 -76.11 -13.55 75.17
CA GLU A 192 -77.13 -12.64 75.74
C GLU A 192 -78.55 -13.17 75.54
N MET A 193 -78.86 -13.72 74.35
CA MET A 193 -80.15 -14.35 74.06
C MET A 193 -80.36 -15.62 74.90
N ASP A 194 -79.34 -16.46 75.05
CA ASP A 194 -79.38 -17.65 75.91
C ASP A 194 -79.61 -17.25 77.38
N GLU A 195 -78.93 -16.20 77.88
CA GLU A 195 -79.18 -15.68 79.23
C GLU A 195 -80.66 -15.29 79.40
N GLN A 196 -81.22 -14.51 78.46
CA GLN A 196 -82.63 -14.09 78.46
C GLN A 196 -83.60 -15.28 78.37
N CYS A 197 -83.32 -16.27 77.52
CA CYS A 197 -84.12 -17.48 77.40
C CYS A 197 -84.07 -18.32 78.68
N THR A 198 -82.90 -18.43 79.32
CA THR A 198 -82.73 -19.19 80.56
C THR A 198 -83.44 -18.49 81.72
N GLU A 199 -83.37 -17.16 81.79
CA GLU A 199 -84.13 -16.34 82.75
C GLU A 199 -85.64 -16.49 82.53
N ALA A 200 -86.12 -16.41 81.28
CA ALA A 200 -87.53 -16.60 80.95
C ALA A 200 -88.02 -18.03 81.28
N GLN A 201 -87.21 -19.05 80.99
CA GLN A 201 -87.52 -20.46 81.32
C GLN A 201 -87.53 -20.70 82.84
N GLN A 202 -86.62 -20.09 83.60
CA GLN A 202 -86.63 -20.14 85.06
C GLN A 202 -87.87 -19.45 85.62
N HIS A 203 -88.23 -18.27 85.11
CA HIS A 203 -89.48 -17.59 85.45
C HIS A 203 -90.71 -18.45 85.15
N TYR A 204 -90.75 -19.10 83.99
CA TYR A 204 -91.83 -20.02 83.62
C TYR A 204 -91.92 -21.21 84.60
N ASN A 205 -90.81 -21.90 84.87
CA ASN A 205 -90.75 -23.03 85.79
C ASN A 205 -91.14 -22.63 87.24
N GLU A 206 -90.84 -21.40 87.65
CA GLU A 206 -91.27 -20.86 88.95
C GLU A 206 -92.76 -20.52 89.02
N VAL A 207 -93.34 -19.99 87.93
CA VAL A 207 -94.79 -19.78 87.82
C VAL A 207 -95.51 -21.13 87.80
N GLU A 208 -94.96 -22.15 87.13
CA GLU A 208 -95.48 -23.52 87.09
C GLU A 208 -95.41 -24.20 88.47
N THR A 209 -94.32 -24.04 89.23
CA THR A 209 -94.20 -24.59 90.59
C THR A 209 -95.03 -23.82 91.63
N LYS A 210 -95.25 -22.51 91.46
CA LYS A 210 -96.16 -21.72 92.31
C LYS A 210 -97.63 -22.00 92.01
N SER A 211 -98.00 -22.26 90.75
CA SER A 211 -99.36 -22.69 90.37
C SER A 211 -99.64 -24.14 90.76
N SER A 212 -98.64 -25.03 90.69
CA SER A 212 -98.73 -26.42 91.19
C SER A 212 -98.90 -26.53 92.71
N LYS A 213 -98.56 -25.49 93.49
CA LYS A 213 -98.87 -25.41 94.94
C LYS A 213 -100.27 -24.86 95.24
N ARG A 214 -101.05 -24.46 94.23
CA ARG A 214 -102.37 -23.83 94.42
C ARG A 214 -103.55 -24.62 93.81
N LEU A 215 -103.32 -25.83 93.29
CA LEU A 215 -104.39 -26.68 92.77
C LEU A 215 -104.17 -28.15 93.17
N VAL A 216 -104.64 -28.50 94.37
CA VAL A 216 -105.13 -29.86 94.64
C VAL A 216 -106.57 -29.68 95.10
N MET A 217 -107.49 -30.33 94.38
CA MET A 217 -108.96 -30.23 94.39
C MET A 217 -109.51 -29.17 93.40
N SER A 218 -110.23 -29.50 92.32
CA SER A 218 -110.71 -30.77 91.77
C SER A 218 -111.34 -30.51 90.38
N ASN A 219 -111.05 -31.37 89.40
CA ASN A 219 -111.84 -31.78 88.23
C ASN A 219 -112.66 -30.74 87.42
N VAL A 220 -112.27 -30.50 86.15
CA VAL A 220 -113.14 -30.63 84.94
C VAL A 220 -112.26 -30.96 83.71
N SER A 221 -112.80 -31.78 82.83
CA SER A 221 -112.20 -32.40 81.63
C SER A 221 -112.32 -31.58 80.33
N PHE A 222 -111.52 -31.98 79.32
CA PHE A 222 -111.66 -31.85 77.83
C PHE A 222 -111.00 -30.61 77.13
N PRO A 223 -110.71 -30.61 75.79
CA PRO A 223 -109.57 -31.28 75.09
C PRO A 223 -108.97 -30.48 73.86
N PHE A 224 -108.00 -31.06 73.11
CA PHE A 224 -107.49 -30.71 71.74
C PHE A 224 -106.68 -29.39 71.52
N LEU A 225 -105.70 -29.18 70.60
CA LEU A 225 -104.65 -29.89 69.78
C LEU A 225 -103.92 -28.77 68.92
N PRO A 226 -103.01 -29.02 67.93
CA PRO A 226 -101.63 -28.50 67.75
C PRO A 226 -101.39 -27.27 66.79
N PHE A 227 -100.10 -27.00 66.43
CA PHE A 227 -99.45 -26.12 65.41
C PHE A 227 -98.67 -24.91 66.01
N ALA A 228 -97.33 -24.79 65.93
CA ALA A 228 -96.36 -24.65 64.83
C ALA A 228 -96.26 -23.24 64.19
N LEU A 229 -95.04 -22.67 64.31
CA LEU A 229 -94.34 -21.70 63.46
C LEU A 229 -94.60 -20.17 63.64
N SER A 230 -93.49 -19.42 63.78
CA SER A 230 -93.37 -18.04 63.24
C SER A 230 -93.86 -18.07 61.80
N PRO A 231 -94.71 -17.19 61.26
CA PRO A 231 -95.59 -16.17 61.82
C PRO A 231 -97.00 -16.70 62.14
N ALA A 232 -97.58 -16.12 63.19
CA ALA A 232 -98.99 -15.73 63.38
C ALA A 232 -99.33 -15.91 64.87
N LEU A 233 -98.83 -15.01 65.72
CA LEU A 233 -99.38 -14.80 67.07
C LEU A 233 -99.09 -13.36 67.51
N ASN A 234 -99.42 -12.42 66.62
CA ASN A 234 -100.12 -11.23 67.08
C ASN A 234 -101.56 -11.67 67.39
N SER A 235 -102.11 -11.16 68.50
CA SER A 235 -103.49 -11.35 68.98
C SER A 235 -103.86 -12.74 69.52
N ILE A 236 -103.36 -13.09 70.71
CA ILE A 236 -104.23 -13.59 71.79
C ILE A 236 -103.79 -12.89 73.07
N GLY A 237 -104.69 -12.09 73.63
CA GLY A 237 -104.51 -11.45 74.92
C GLY A 237 -104.30 -12.51 75.98
N LEU A 238 -103.10 -12.53 76.55
CA LEU A 238 -102.85 -13.08 77.87
C LEU A 238 -102.71 -11.91 78.86
N GLU A 239 -103.79 -11.14 78.99
CA GLU A 239 -104.13 -10.51 80.25
C GLU A 239 -104.47 -11.63 81.24
N ALA A 240 -103.45 -12.29 81.76
CA ALA A 240 -103.56 -13.18 82.89
C ALA A 240 -102.70 -12.60 84.02
N VAL A 241 -103.32 -11.67 84.75
CA VAL A 241 -103.03 -11.37 86.15
C VAL A 241 -101.61 -10.85 86.40
N ILE A 242 -101.37 -9.62 85.98
CA ILE A 242 -100.47 -8.73 86.72
C ILE A 242 -101.15 -8.46 88.06
N ALA A 243 -100.84 -9.26 89.08
CA ALA A 243 -101.03 -8.84 90.45
C ALA A 243 -99.96 -7.77 90.75
N PRO A 244 -100.33 -6.50 91.02
CA PRO A 244 -99.38 -5.46 91.38
C PRO A 244 -98.97 -5.69 92.83
N GLY A 245 -97.98 -6.55 93.04
CA GLY A 245 -97.59 -6.95 94.40
C GLY A 245 -96.54 -8.05 94.44
N ALA A 246 -95.48 -7.96 93.64
CA ALA A 246 -94.26 -8.76 93.82
C ALA A 246 -93.03 -8.01 93.30
N THR A 247 -92.89 -6.75 93.72
CA THR A 247 -91.65 -5.97 93.65
C THR A 247 -90.65 -6.48 94.71
N ASN A 248 -90.17 -7.71 94.58
CA ASN A 248 -88.99 -8.20 95.30
C ASN A 248 -88.27 -9.26 94.45
N LEU A 249 -87.43 -8.73 93.57
CA LEU A 249 -86.69 -9.38 92.49
C LEU A 249 -85.30 -9.82 92.98
N SER A 250 -85.21 -10.43 94.17
CA SER A 250 -83.92 -10.65 94.85
C SER A 250 -83.70 -12.04 95.46
N ALA A 251 -84.58 -13.03 95.23
CA ALA A 251 -84.48 -14.33 95.93
C ALA A 251 -84.25 -15.57 95.05
N PHE A 252 -84.25 -15.47 93.71
CA PHE A 252 -84.16 -16.67 92.88
C PHE A 252 -83.36 -16.49 91.58
N GLN A 253 -82.10 -16.08 91.75
CA GLN A 253 -81.09 -16.26 90.72
C GLN A 253 -80.19 -17.37 91.23
N GLN A 254 -79.90 -18.42 90.45
CA GLN A 254 -78.69 -19.20 90.74
C GLN A 254 -77.53 -18.24 90.52
N PRO A 255 -76.88 -17.69 91.56
CA PRO A 255 -75.92 -16.58 91.38
C PRO A 255 -74.75 -17.05 90.53
N ASN A 256 -74.46 -18.35 90.56
CA ASN A 256 -73.41 -18.99 89.81
C ASN A 256 -73.69 -19.10 88.30
N LEU A 257 -74.95 -19.19 87.87
CA LEU A 257 -75.28 -19.33 86.45
C LEU A 257 -75.23 -17.95 85.75
N GLN A 258 -75.91 -16.95 86.32
CA GLN A 258 -75.84 -15.57 85.82
C GLN A 258 -74.43 -14.98 85.92
N ARG A 259 -73.67 -15.29 86.97
CA ARG A 259 -72.27 -14.88 87.07
C ARG A 259 -71.42 -15.47 85.93
N LYS A 260 -71.69 -16.71 85.50
CA LYS A 260 -71.00 -17.32 84.34
C LYS A 260 -71.37 -16.63 83.02
N TYR A 261 -72.65 -16.30 82.80
CA TYR A 261 -73.07 -15.54 81.62
C TYR A 261 -72.45 -14.13 81.60
N ARG A 262 -72.51 -13.39 82.71
CA ARG A 262 -71.85 -12.07 82.82
C ARG A 262 -70.34 -12.14 82.61
N GLN A 263 -69.65 -13.11 83.22
CA GLN A 263 -68.21 -13.31 83.00
C GLN A 263 -67.91 -13.60 81.52
N LYS A 264 -68.72 -14.43 80.85
CA LYS A 264 -68.55 -14.72 79.42
C LYS A 264 -68.82 -13.49 78.54
N ILE A 265 -69.82 -12.67 78.86
CA ILE A 265 -70.11 -11.40 78.17
C ILE A 265 -68.95 -10.41 78.36
N GLU A 266 -68.42 -10.26 79.57
CA GLU A 266 -67.26 -9.39 79.87
C GLU A 266 -65.99 -9.86 79.13
N GLU A 267 -65.74 -11.18 79.06
CA GLU A 267 -64.65 -11.77 78.28
C GLU A 267 -64.80 -11.51 76.78
N LEU A 268 -66.02 -11.64 76.24
CA LEU A 268 -66.33 -11.36 74.84
C LEU A 268 -66.21 -9.86 74.52
N ASP A 269 -66.62 -8.96 75.41
CA ASP A 269 -66.44 -7.52 75.26
C ASP A 269 -64.96 -7.13 75.28
N TYR A 270 -64.18 -7.72 76.18
CA TYR A 270 -62.73 -7.53 76.20
C TYR A 270 -62.06 -8.05 74.92
N LYS A 271 -62.47 -9.25 74.43
CA LYS A 271 -62.00 -9.80 73.16
C LYS A 271 -62.39 -8.91 71.98
N ARG A 272 -63.62 -8.38 71.97
CA ARG A 272 -64.13 -7.45 70.96
C ARG A 272 -63.31 -6.17 70.90
N LEU A 273 -63.03 -5.53 72.03
CA LEU A 273 -62.22 -4.31 72.08
C LEU A 273 -60.81 -4.56 71.52
N LYS A 274 -60.17 -5.66 71.93
CA LYS A 274 -58.86 -6.06 71.37
C LYS A 274 -58.90 -6.31 69.87
N LEU A 275 -59.99 -6.89 69.34
CA LEU A 275 -60.14 -7.10 67.90
C LEU A 275 -60.37 -5.79 67.15
N ILE A 276 -61.07 -4.81 67.75
CA ILE A 276 -61.23 -3.46 67.18
C ILE A 276 -59.88 -2.76 67.10
N ASP A 277 -59.06 -2.78 68.15
CA ASP A 277 -57.73 -2.17 68.14
C ASP A 277 -56.83 -2.80 67.07
N LYS A 278 -56.80 -4.13 66.99
CA LYS A 278 -56.05 -4.86 65.95
C LYS A 278 -56.53 -4.57 64.53
N LEU A 279 -57.83 -4.38 64.34
CA LEU A 279 -58.40 -4.00 63.04
C LEU A 279 -57.96 -2.60 62.62
N GLU A 280 -57.94 -1.66 63.56
CA GLU A 280 -57.48 -0.30 63.27
C GLU A 280 -55.98 -0.28 62.96
N GLU A 281 -55.16 -1.00 63.73
CA GLU A 281 -53.74 -1.19 63.43
C GLU A 281 -53.51 -1.84 62.04
N ALA A 282 -54.31 -2.83 61.66
CA ALA A 282 -54.25 -3.45 60.34
C ALA A 282 -54.61 -2.46 59.22
N ARG A 283 -55.64 -1.62 59.41
CA ARG A 283 -56.03 -0.58 58.45
C ARG A 283 -54.96 0.48 58.26
N VAL A 284 -54.36 0.95 59.35
CA VAL A 284 -53.25 1.91 59.29
C VAL A 284 -52.06 1.30 58.52
N ARG A 285 -51.70 0.05 58.81
CA ARG A 285 -50.65 -0.69 58.06
C ARG A 285 -50.97 -0.80 56.57
N ILE A 286 -52.21 -1.15 56.20
CA ILE A 286 -52.65 -1.22 54.79
C ILE A 286 -52.54 0.15 54.11
N SER A 287 -52.96 1.23 54.78
CA SER A 287 -52.86 2.59 54.24
C SER A 287 -51.41 2.96 53.96
N HIS A 288 -50.51 2.67 54.90
CA HIS A 288 -49.08 2.92 54.75
C HIS A 288 -48.48 2.13 53.57
N PHE A 289 -48.78 0.82 53.48
CA PHE A 289 -48.31 -0.01 52.37
C PHE A 289 -48.85 0.47 51.00
N ARG A 290 -50.07 1.01 50.94
CA ARG A 290 -50.60 1.58 49.69
C ARG A 290 -49.84 2.82 49.25
N GLU A 291 -49.51 3.70 50.19
CA GLU A 291 -48.73 4.90 49.92
C GLU A 291 -47.31 4.56 49.45
N GLU A 292 -46.61 3.67 50.17
CA GLU A 292 -45.29 3.16 49.76
C GLU A 292 -45.35 2.49 48.39
N HIS A 293 -46.36 1.66 48.12
CA HIS A 293 -46.53 1.02 46.82
C HIS A 293 -46.71 2.05 45.70
N SER A 294 -47.50 3.11 45.94
CA SER A 294 -47.69 4.20 44.96
C SER A 294 -46.36 4.89 44.62
N GLN A 295 -45.57 5.23 45.64
CA GLN A 295 -44.26 5.85 45.47
C GLN A 295 -43.29 4.94 44.69
N ILE A 296 -43.28 3.64 44.97
CA ILE A 296 -42.47 2.66 44.24
C ILE A 296 -42.89 2.58 42.77
N VAL A 297 -44.20 2.63 42.48
CA VAL A 297 -44.73 2.60 41.11
C VAL A 297 -44.35 3.87 40.34
N GLU A 298 -44.48 5.04 40.94
CA GLU A 298 -44.06 6.31 40.32
C GLU A 298 -42.57 6.31 39.98
N ALA A 299 -41.72 5.89 40.93
CA ALA A 299 -40.29 5.78 40.71
C ALA A 299 -39.92 4.73 39.65
N LEU A 300 -40.70 3.65 39.53
CA LEU A 300 -40.53 2.64 38.48
C LEU A 300 -40.80 3.17 37.09
N ILE A 301 -41.85 3.98 36.92
CA ILE A 301 -42.18 4.62 35.64
C ILE A 301 -41.09 5.61 35.24
N GLN A 302 -40.53 6.35 36.20
CA GLN A 302 -39.40 7.24 35.95
C GLN A 302 -38.15 6.46 35.51
N ASP A 303 -37.81 5.38 36.22
CA ASP A 303 -36.69 4.52 35.86
C ASP A 303 -36.87 3.89 34.47
N GLU A 304 -38.08 3.46 34.10
CA GLU A 304 -38.38 2.89 32.77
C GLU A 304 -38.10 3.90 31.65
N LYS A 305 -38.60 5.13 31.80
CA LYS A 305 -38.32 6.22 30.86
C LYS A 305 -36.82 6.54 30.78
N GLU A 306 -36.11 6.48 31.90
CA GLU A 306 -34.66 6.71 31.92
C GLU A 306 -33.90 5.57 31.23
N VAL A 307 -34.30 4.30 31.41
CA VAL A 307 -33.75 3.15 30.68
C VAL A 307 -33.91 3.37 29.18
N GLU A 308 -35.13 3.67 28.71
CA GLU A 308 -35.40 3.89 27.28
C GLU A 308 -34.54 5.03 26.72
N ARG A 309 -34.51 6.17 27.40
CA ARG A 309 -33.69 7.32 26.99
C ARG A 309 -32.20 6.99 26.92
N LYS A 310 -31.65 6.32 27.94
CA LYS A 310 -30.22 5.95 27.96
C LYS A 310 -29.89 4.85 26.94
N SER A 311 -30.83 3.95 26.64
CA SER A 311 -30.66 2.92 25.62
C SER A 311 -30.48 3.52 24.23
N LEU A 312 -31.32 4.51 23.87
CA LEU A 312 -31.23 5.29 22.64
C LEU A 312 -29.87 5.99 22.53
N PHE A 313 -29.46 6.70 23.58
CA PHE A 313 -28.19 7.43 23.58
C PHE A 313 -26.97 6.48 23.50
N CYS A 314 -27.04 5.31 24.14
CA CYS A 314 -26.02 4.27 24.03
C CYS A 314 -25.92 3.74 22.59
N TRP A 315 -27.07 3.50 21.94
CA TRP A 315 -27.10 3.03 20.55
C TRP A 315 -26.52 4.07 19.56
N GLU A 316 -26.89 5.34 19.71
CA GLU A 316 -26.33 6.44 18.91
C GLU A 316 -24.82 6.61 19.12
N SER A 317 -24.36 6.50 20.37
CA SER A 317 -22.94 6.60 20.71
C SER A 317 -22.15 5.43 20.13
N LYS A 318 -22.71 4.21 20.19
CA LYS A 318 -22.13 3.02 19.57
C LYS A 318 -22.00 3.17 18.05
N ALA A 319 -23.08 3.59 17.38
CA ALA A 319 -23.07 3.78 15.93
C ALA A 319 -22.03 4.82 15.49
N THR A 320 -21.86 5.89 16.27
CA THR A 320 -20.83 6.92 16.02
C THR A 320 -19.42 6.34 16.17
N ALA A 321 -19.17 5.54 17.21
CA ALA A 321 -17.89 4.88 17.40
C ALA A 321 -17.57 3.89 16.26
N GLU A 322 -18.54 3.07 15.85
CA GLU A 322 -18.40 2.14 14.73
C GLU A 322 -18.09 2.85 13.40
N LYS A 323 -18.74 4.00 13.16
CA LYS A 323 -18.44 4.85 12.00
C LYS A 323 -16.98 5.29 11.99
N TYR A 324 -16.47 5.87 13.07
CA TYR A 324 -15.07 6.32 13.13
C TYR A 324 -14.06 5.17 13.09
N ILE A 325 -14.40 4.00 13.65
CA ILE A 325 -13.58 2.80 13.51
C ILE A 325 -13.41 2.43 12.03
N LYS A 326 -14.51 2.41 11.27
CA LYS A 326 -14.49 2.09 9.85
C LYS A 326 -13.74 3.13 9.03
N GLU A 327 -14.03 4.42 9.25
CA GLU A 327 -13.33 5.51 8.54
C GLU A 327 -11.81 5.47 8.80
N HIS A 328 -11.39 5.22 10.04
CA HIS A 328 -9.97 5.05 10.37
C HIS A 328 -9.37 3.83 9.67
N GLN A 329 -10.08 2.70 9.60
CA GLN A 329 -9.62 1.50 8.88
C GLN A 329 -9.44 1.77 7.39
N ASP A 330 -10.42 2.40 6.74
CA ASP A 330 -10.39 2.73 5.31
C ASP A 330 -9.19 3.67 4.99
N VAL A 331 -8.92 4.66 5.84
CA VAL A 331 -7.77 5.56 5.70
C VAL A 331 -6.44 4.81 5.86
N CYS A 332 -6.31 3.93 6.86
CA CYS A 332 -5.10 3.13 7.04
C CYS A 332 -4.83 2.16 5.87
N GLU A 333 -5.87 1.60 5.26
CA GLU A 333 -5.72 0.75 4.07
C GLU A 333 -5.23 1.56 2.87
N CYS A 334 -5.82 2.75 2.67
CA CYS A 334 -5.38 3.70 1.66
C CYS A 334 -3.93 4.15 1.87
N GLU A 335 -3.50 4.40 3.12
CA GLU A 335 -2.11 4.73 3.46
C GLU A 335 -1.15 3.64 2.99
N LYS A 336 -1.43 2.36 3.33
CA LYS A 336 -0.61 1.22 2.93
C LYS A 336 -0.52 1.05 1.41
N GLU A 337 -1.62 1.28 0.69
CA GLU A 337 -1.63 1.21 -0.78
C GLU A 337 -0.74 2.30 -1.40
N VAL A 338 -0.81 3.53 -0.88
CA VAL A 338 0.00 4.65 -1.36
C VAL A 338 1.48 4.44 -1.01
N GLU A 339 1.82 3.96 0.19
CA GLU A 339 3.19 3.60 0.56
C GLU A 339 3.78 2.50 -0.32
N HIS A 340 2.95 1.52 -0.72
CA HIS A 340 3.39 0.48 -1.66
C HIS A 340 3.70 1.08 -3.04
N LYS A 341 2.83 1.95 -3.56
CA LYS A 341 3.08 2.66 -4.83
C LYS A 341 4.35 3.52 -4.76
N LEU A 342 4.59 4.18 -3.62
CA LEU A 342 5.81 4.97 -3.39
C LEU A 342 7.07 4.08 -3.49
N ARG A 343 7.05 2.91 -2.84
CA ARG A 343 8.17 1.94 -2.93
C ARG A 343 8.45 1.52 -4.37
N VAL A 344 7.40 1.19 -5.14
CA VAL A 344 7.54 0.82 -6.55
C VAL A 344 8.13 1.95 -7.40
N ILE A 345 7.73 3.21 -7.16
CA ILE A 345 8.29 4.37 -7.85
C ILE A 345 9.78 4.55 -7.48
N ASN A 346 10.14 4.43 -6.20
CA ASN A 346 11.52 4.54 -5.74
C ASN A 346 12.43 3.46 -6.35
N ASP A 347 11.95 2.22 -6.42
CA ASP A 347 12.70 1.12 -7.05
C ASP A 347 12.96 1.41 -8.53
N LYS A 348 11.96 1.91 -9.26
CA LYS A 348 12.10 2.32 -10.67
C LYS A 348 13.07 3.48 -10.83
N LEU A 349 12.98 4.50 -9.98
CA LEU A 349 13.87 5.65 -9.98
C LEU A 349 15.32 5.22 -9.75
N GLN A 350 15.58 4.31 -8.81
CA GLN A 350 16.91 3.76 -8.57
C GLN A 350 17.44 2.97 -9.77
N GLN A 351 16.59 2.16 -10.42
CA GLN A 351 16.96 1.42 -11.64
C GLN A 351 17.32 2.37 -12.79
N THR A 352 16.49 3.39 -13.06
CA THR A 352 16.74 4.37 -14.12
C THR A 352 18.01 5.18 -13.84
N GLN A 353 18.27 5.55 -12.58
CA GLN A 353 19.53 6.23 -12.21
C GLN A 353 20.76 5.36 -12.47
N GLU A 354 20.70 4.05 -12.22
CA GLU A 354 21.80 3.13 -12.53
C GLU A 354 22.00 2.96 -14.05
N GLN A 355 20.91 2.92 -14.82
CA GLN A 355 20.96 2.94 -16.28
C GLN A 355 21.60 4.23 -16.83
N ILE A 356 21.34 5.39 -16.20
CA ILE A 356 22.00 6.64 -16.56
C ILE A 356 23.50 6.56 -16.30
N LYS A 357 23.95 6.03 -15.15
CA LYS A 357 25.38 5.88 -14.84
C LYS A 357 26.09 4.99 -15.87
N THR A 358 25.51 3.84 -16.20
CA THR A 358 26.07 2.92 -17.21
C THR A 358 26.14 3.58 -18.59
N THR A 359 25.06 4.21 -19.05
CA THR A 359 25.02 4.96 -20.31
C THR A 359 26.07 6.09 -20.33
N THR A 360 26.26 6.81 -19.22
CA THR A 360 27.25 7.89 -19.10
C THR A 360 28.68 7.36 -19.24
N ASN A 361 28.97 6.21 -18.60
CA ASN A 361 30.27 5.55 -18.71
C ASN A 361 30.54 5.08 -20.14
N ASP A 362 29.54 4.51 -20.82
CA ASP A 362 29.66 4.07 -22.21
C ASP A 362 29.93 5.26 -23.16
N ILE A 363 29.22 6.38 -22.98
CA ILE A 363 29.47 7.62 -23.73
C ILE A 363 30.92 8.08 -23.51
N HIS A 364 31.41 8.06 -22.27
CA HIS A 364 32.79 8.44 -21.97
C HIS A 364 33.80 7.52 -22.67
N LEU A 365 33.59 6.21 -22.61
CA LEU A 365 34.44 5.22 -23.28
C LEU A 365 34.48 5.43 -24.80
N TYR A 366 33.32 5.64 -25.44
CA TYR A 366 33.27 5.95 -26.87
C TYR A 366 33.92 7.29 -27.21
N LYS A 367 33.82 8.31 -26.35
CA LYS A 367 34.54 9.59 -26.53
C LYS A 367 36.06 9.39 -26.47
N GLN A 368 36.56 8.55 -25.57
CA GLN A 368 37.99 8.20 -25.53
C GLN A 368 38.43 7.43 -26.78
N LEU A 369 37.67 6.43 -27.20
CA LEU A 369 37.93 5.67 -28.44
C LEU A 369 37.94 6.59 -29.67
N ARG A 370 37.02 7.56 -29.73
CA ARG A 370 37.00 8.58 -30.79
C ARG A 370 38.30 9.37 -30.83
N THR A 371 38.81 9.82 -29.68
CA THR A 371 40.08 10.55 -29.60
C THR A 371 41.25 9.70 -30.12
N ILE A 372 41.33 8.44 -29.69
CA ILE A 372 42.36 7.50 -30.15
C ILE A 372 42.29 7.31 -31.68
N LYS A 373 41.09 7.06 -32.21
CA LYS A 373 40.88 6.85 -33.66
C LYS A 373 41.15 8.12 -34.48
N THR A 374 40.87 9.29 -33.92
CA THR A 374 41.20 10.58 -34.57
C THR A 374 42.72 10.74 -34.69
N ASN A 375 43.47 10.45 -33.62
CA ASN A 375 44.93 10.48 -33.67
C ASN A 375 45.50 9.47 -34.68
N GLU A 376 44.94 8.26 -34.74
CA GLU A 376 45.33 7.23 -35.73
C GLU A 376 45.10 7.68 -37.18
N ILE A 377 44.00 8.41 -37.44
CA ILE A 377 43.73 9.03 -38.75
C ILE A 377 44.79 10.07 -39.09
N ASP A 378 45.15 10.94 -38.14
CA ASP A 378 46.14 11.99 -38.37
C ASP A 378 47.53 11.38 -38.66
N ASP A 379 47.93 10.35 -37.92
CA ASP A 379 49.17 9.60 -38.16
C ASP A 379 49.17 8.93 -39.53
N LEU A 380 48.07 8.25 -39.92
CA LEU A 380 47.95 7.63 -41.24
C LEU A 380 47.99 8.67 -42.37
N LYS A 381 47.36 9.83 -42.19
CA LYS A 381 47.41 10.94 -43.16
C LYS A 381 48.82 11.50 -43.31
N GLN A 382 49.55 11.67 -42.22
CA GLN A 382 50.96 12.08 -42.25
C GLN A 382 51.83 11.03 -42.98
N ASN A 383 51.66 9.75 -42.65
CA ASN A 383 52.38 8.65 -43.31
C ASN A 383 52.10 8.61 -44.81
N ILE A 384 50.83 8.69 -45.23
CA ILE A 384 50.46 8.73 -46.65
C ILE A 384 51.10 9.94 -47.35
N LYS A 385 51.07 11.12 -46.72
CA LYS A 385 51.71 12.33 -47.26
C LYS A 385 53.23 12.14 -47.42
N HIS A 386 53.89 11.56 -46.41
CA HIS A 386 55.32 11.26 -46.46
C HIS A 386 55.66 10.29 -47.60
N PHE A 387 54.94 9.17 -47.72
CA PHE A 387 55.13 8.21 -48.81
C PHE A 387 54.89 8.83 -50.20
N LYS A 388 53.88 9.71 -50.34
CA LYS A 388 53.65 10.43 -51.60
C LYS A 388 54.84 11.33 -51.96
N ASN A 389 55.36 12.08 -51.00
CA ASN A 389 56.53 12.95 -51.23
C ASN A 389 57.78 12.14 -51.58
N GLU A 390 58.06 11.05 -50.87
CA GLU A 390 59.18 10.16 -51.18
C GLU A 390 59.06 9.55 -52.60
N LEU A 391 57.86 9.13 -53.01
CA LEU A 391 57.60 8.62 -54.36
C LEU A 391 57.92 9.68 -55.42
N ILE A 392 57.48 10.93 -55.20
CA ILE A 392 57.75 12.05 -56.10
C ILE A 392 59.26 12.34 -56.17
N GLU A 393 59.94 12.41 -55.03
CA GLU A 393 61.39 12.65 -54.98
C GLU A 393 62.18 11.55 -55.67
N LYS A 394 61.85 10.27 -55.42
CA LYS A 394 62.51 9.13 -56.08
C LYS A 394 62.25 9.12 -57.58
N HIS A 395 61.04 9.45 -58.01
CA HIS A 395 60.72 9.60 -59.43
C HIS A 395 61.51 10.76 -60.07
N HIS A 396 61.62 11.89 -59.38
CA HIS A 396 62.41 13.04 -59.85
C HIS A 396 63.90 12.69 -59.99
N GLN A 397 64.49 12.07 -58.95
CA GLN A 397 65.88 11.58 -58.98
C GLN A 397 66.12 10.60 -60.13
N SER A 398 65.18 9.68 -60.36
CA SER A 398 65.27 8.72 -61.48
C SER A 398 65.21 9.41 -62.83
N MET A 399 64.28 10.35 -63.02
CA MET A 399 64.14 11.13 -64.25
C MET A 399 65.35 12.02 -64.53
N GLU A 400 65.94 12.61 -63.50
CA GLU A 400 67.15 13.44 -63.61
C GLU A 400 68.35 12.58 -64.02
N GLN A 401 68.57 11.43 -63.38
CA GLN A 401 69.58 10.46 -63.80
C GLN A 401 69.38 10.02 -65.26
N LEU A 402 68.13 9.83 -65.69
CA LEU A 402 67.82 9.45 -67.07
C LEU A 402 68.14 10.59 -68.06
N ARG A 403 67.83 11.84 -67.69
CA ARG A 403 68.15 13.04 -68.49
C ARG A 403 69.65 13.21 -68.64
N ASP A 404 70.42 13.05 -67.57
CA ASP A 404 71.88 13.14 -67.61
C ASP A 404 72.48 12.12 -68.57
N VAL A 405 72.00 10.87 -68.51
CA VAL A 405 72.42 9.81 -69.43
C VAL A 405 72.06 10.16 -70.87
N ILE A 406 70.83 10.62 -71.13
CA ILE A 406 70.40 11.04 -72.48
C ILE A 406 71.28 12.20 -72.98
N GLN A 407 71.60 13.17 -72.13
CA GLN A 407 72.42 14.31 -72.48
C GLN A 407 73.86 13.89 -72.79
N GLN A 408 74.47 13.04 -71.96
CA GLN A 408 75.79 12.47 -72.22
C GLN A 408 75.83 11.71 -73.55
N LYS A 409 74.80 10.91 -73.85
CA LYS A 409 74.71 10.20 -75.13
C LYS A 409 74.47 11.14 -76.31
N ARG A 410 73.71 12.24 -76.15
CA ARG A 410 73.57 13.27 -77.20
C ARG A 410 74.89 13.96 -77.50
N VAL A 411 75.67 14.32 -76.48
CA VAL A 411 77.00 14.92 -76.67
C VAL A 411 77.92 13.93 -77.39
N ALA A 412 78.01 12.69 -76.91
CA ALA A 412 78.81 11.65 -77.58
C ALA A 412 78.35 11.38 -79.03
N LEU A 413 77.04 11.42 -79.31
CA LEU A 413 76.50 11.31 -80.67
C LEU A 413 76.88 12.52 -81.52
N SER A 414 76.83 13.73 -80.96
CA SER A 414 77.26 14.96 -81.64
C SER A 414 78.75 14.91 -81.98
N ASP A 415 79.60 14.47 -81.06
CA ASP A 415 81.05 14.36 -81.27
C ASP A 415 81.37 13.32 -82.34
N THR A 416 80.67 12.17 -82.32
CA THR A 416 80.82 11.15 -83.37
C THR A 416 80.33 11.64 -84.73
N VAL A 417 79.22 12.38 -84.80
CA VAL A 417 78.75 13.02 -86.04
C VAL A 417 79.75 14.06 -86.55
N GLN A 418 80.28 14.92 -85.66
CA GLN A 418 81.29 15.92 -86.02
C GLN A 418 82.58 15.25 -86.53
N CYS A 419 83.00 14.15 -85.90
CA CYS A 419 84.10 13.33 -86.40
C CYS A 419 83.79 12.81 -87.81
N ILE A 420 82.61 12.23 -88.05
CA ILE A 420 82.19 11.75 -89.37
C ILE A 420 82.20 12.89 -90.41
N GLU A 421 81.72 14.09 -90.06
CA GLU A 421 81.75 15.25 -90.95
C GLU A 421 83.19 15.74 -91.23
N ASN A 422 84.05 15.76 -90.21
CA ASN A 422 85.47 16.06 -90.37
C ASN A 422 86.14 15.04 -91.29
N TYR A 423 85.84 13.74 -91.13
CA TYR A 423 86.32 12.69 -92.02
C TYR A 423 85.82 12.87 -93.45
N LYS A 424 84.53 13.15 -93.65
CA LYS A 424 83.97 13.47 -94.98
C LYS A 424 84.66 14.67 -95.63
N SER A 425 85.02 15.68 -94.84
CA SER A 425 85.78 16.86 -95.30
C SER A 425 87.21 16.50 -95.70
N ILE A 426 87.89 15.65 -94.92
CA ILE A 426 89.23 15.14 -95.24
C ILE A 426 89.17 14.31 -96.52
N VAL A 427 88.23 13.39 -96.64
CA VAL A 427 88.02 12.57 -97.85
C VAL A 427 87.78 13.47 -99.06
N LYS A 428 86.92 14.49 -98.96
CA LYS A 428 86.73 15.48 -100.04
C LYS A 428 87.99 16.27 -100.40
N LYS A 429 88.82 16.64 -99.41
CA LYS A 429 90.11 17.32 -99.68
C LYS A 429 91.09 16.40 -100.40
N LEU A 430 91.12 15.11 -100.05
CA LEU A 430 91.94 14.11 -100.71
C LEU A 430 91.44 13.83 -102.13
N GLU A 431 90.12 13.78 -102.35
CA GLU A 431 89.52 13.65 -103.69
C GLU A 431 89.83 14.86 -104.59
N GLY A 432 89.92 16.07 -104.05
CA GLY A 432 90.30 17.28 -104.80
C GLY A 432 91.80 17.45 -105.06
N MET A 433 92.65 16.58 -104.49
CA MET A 433 94.11 16.56 -104.72
C MET A 433 94.54 15.51 -105.76
N ASN A 434 93.59 14.77 -106.34
CA ASN A 434 93.81 13.83 -107.43
C ASN A 434 93.50 14.43 -108.81
#